data_AF-U7QJ63-F1
#
_entry.id   AF-U7QJ63-F1
#
_cell.length_a   1.000
_cell.length_b   1.000
_cell.length_c   1.000
_cell.angle_alpha   90.00
_cell.angle_beta   90.00
_cell.angle_gamma   90.00
#
_symmetry.space_group_name_H-M   'P 1'
#
loop_
_entity.id
_entity.type
_entity.pdbx_description
1 polymer ?
#
loop_
_entity_poly.entity_id
_entity_poly.type
_entity_poly.pdbx_seq_one_letter_code
_entity_poly.pdbx_strand_id
1 'polypeptide(L)'
;MKPKTLITTASLWLILSNCTPSTPPQSSDLGNTPSPIADARQRPSDSPTLWSDGFAQTNWREAWNIRSYGSWGLDEVEVIADPSGKFSRIMRVRYPEGSASPSVSRSQGVALGGTQFYADLGLPPRDALHLSYYVRFSDDFDFVKGGKLPGLFGGKSVSGGNIPDGTDGFSTRFMWRRQGDGEVYAYLPTSENYGTSIGRGAWQFQPGTWYHVEQEVVLNQPDQKDGQIRVWIDGKKVLDRDGLQFRTTDKLKIEGIFFSTFFGGGDPSWSTPKDVYADFAQFSVSPVQTE
;
A
#
# COMPACT_ATOMS: atom_id res chain seq x y z
N MET A 1 30.88 -1.61 50.28
CA MET A 1 30.62 -2.96 50.83
C MET A 1 29.35 -2.92 51.67
N LYS A 2 28.47 -3.92 51.46
CA LYS A 2 27.16 -4.22 52.09
C LYS A 2 25.98 -3.27 51.76
N PRO A 3 24.71 -3.74 51.80
CA PRO A 3 24.19 -5.12 51.87
C PRO A 3 23.07 -5.47 50.85
N LYS A 4 22.80 -6.78 50.77
CA LYS A 4 21.73 -7.47 50.02
C LYS A 4 20.38 -7.37 50.77
N THR A 5 19.29 -7.25 50.02
CA THR A 5 17.91 -7.41 50.53
C THR A 5 17.33 -8.72 50.00
N LEU A 6 16.89 -9.59 50.92
CA LEU A 6 16.18 -10.84 50.65
C LEU A 6 14.68 -10.58 50.41
N ILE A 7 14.11 -11.37 49.51
CA ILE A 7 12.69 -11.47 49.17
C ILE A 7 12.05 -12.51 50.10
N THR A 8 10.90 -12.19 50.69
CA THR A 8 10.03 -13.15 51.39
C THR A 8 8.70 -13.26 50.66
N THR A 9 8.39 -14.48 50.20
CA THR A 9 7.13 -14.90 49.59
C THR A 9 6.13 -15.29 50.69
N ALA A 10 4.89 -14.81 50.58
CA ALA A 10 3.77 -15.26 51.41
C ALA A 10 2.83 -16.13 50.56
N SER A 11 2.65 -17.38 50.97
CA SER A 11 1.68 -18.32 50.41
C SER A 11 0.44 -18.32 51.30
N LEU A 12 -0.72 -18.00 50.73
CA LEU A 12 -2.01 -18.03 51.42
C LEU A 12 -2.82 -19.24 50.94
N TRP A 13 -3.13 -20.14 51.87
CA TRP A 13 -4.03 -21.27 51.66
C TRP A 13 -5.49 -20.80 51.76
N LEU A 14 -6.33 -21.16 50.79
CA LEU A 14 -7.78 -21.03 50.91
C LEU A 14 -8.46 -22.38 50.68
N ILE A 15 -9.35 -22.71 51.60
CA ILE A 15 -10.08 -23.96 51.74
C ILE A 15 -11.21 -24.05 50.71
N LEU A 16 -11.31 -25.21 50.03
CA LEU A 16 -12.41 -25.56 49.14
C LEU A 16 -13.66 -25.96 49.94
N SER A 17 -14.81 -25.38 49.61
CA SER A 17 -16.13 -25.92 49.98
C SER A 17 -17.01 -25.92 48.73
N ASN A 18 -17.51 -27.11 48.39
CA ASN A 18 -18.44 -27.36 47.29
C ASN A 18 -19.85 -26.93 47.69
N CYS A 19 -20.48 -26.10 46.85
CA CYS A 19 -21.93 -25.98 46.79
C CYS A 19 -22.38 -25.84 45.33
N THR A 20 -23.39 -26.62 44.97
CA THR A 20 -23.99 -26.81 43.64
C THR A 20 -24.64 -25.53 43.07
N PRO A 21 -24.70 -25.37 41.72
CA PRO A 21 -25.25 -24.18 41.10
C PRO A 21 -26.79 -24.20 41.03
N SER A 22 -27.42 -23.14 41.51
CA SER A 22 -28.82 -22.80 41.24
C SER A 22 -28.90 -21.71 40.18
N THR A 23 -29.61 -21.98 39.09
CA THR A 23 -29.86 -21.12 37.93
C THR A 23 -30.68 -19.86 38.30
N PRO A 24 -30.30 -18.66 37.82
CA PRO A 24 -31.19 -17.49 37.81
C PRO A 24 -31.85 -17.25 36.44
N PRO A 25 -32.96 -16.49 36.39
CA PRO A 25 -33.92 -16.50 35.28
C PRO A 25 -33.51 -15.65 34.07
N GLN A 26 -34.07 -16.02 32.91
CA GLN A 26 -34.00 -15.28 31.65
C GLN A 26 -34.63 -13.88 31.78
N SER A 27 -33.86 -12.84 31.46
CA SER A 27 -34.39 -11.53 31.05
C SER A 27 -34.28 -11.40 29.54
N SER A 28 -35.42 -11.22 28.88
CA SER A 28 -35.53 -10.82 27.49
C SER A 28 -35.02 -9.38 27.32
N ASP A 29 -33.95 -9.21 26.55
CA ASP A 29 -33.55 -7.90 26.05
C ASP A 29 -33.31 -8.00 24.53
N LEU A 30 -34.08 -7.21 23.79
CA LEU A 30 -34.06 -7.11 22.34
C LEU A 30 -32.86 -6.25 21.93
N GLY A 31 -31.69 -6.88 21.84
CA GLY A 31 -30.47 -6.27 21.32
C GLY A 31 -30.26 -6.61 19.85
N ASN A 32 -30.45 -5.63 18.97
CA ASN A 32 -30.09 -5.67 17.56
C ASN A 32 -28.69 -6.29 17.35
N THR A 33 -28.65 -7.48 16.79
CA THR A 33 -27.44 -8.06 16.22
C THR A 33 -27.22 -7.40 14.87
N PRO A 34 -26.03 -6.83 14.56
CA PRO A 34 -25.73 -6.48 13.18
C PRO A 34 -25.68 -7.80 12.40
N SER A 35 -26.53 -7.91 11.38
CA SER A 35 -26.50 -9.01 10.41
C SER A 35 -25.08 -9.20 9.87
N PRO A 36 -24.66 -10.45 9.60
CA PRO A 36 -23.47 -10.68 8.81
C PRO A 36 -23.68 -10.00 7.45
N ILE A 37 -22.74 -9.14 7.06
CA ILE A 37 -22.71 -8.53 5.72
C ILE A 37 -22.51 -9.68 4.73
N ALA A 38 -23.63 -10.19 4.23
CA ALA A 38 -23.70 -10.95 3.00
C ALA A 38 -23.53 -9.96 1.85
N ASP A 39 -22.35 -9.89 1.26
CA ASP A 39 -22.14 -10.17 -0.16
C ASP A 39 -20.64 -9.97 -0.49
N ALA A 40 -19.85 -11.02 -0.30
CA ALA A 40 -18.60 -11.16 -1.06
C ALA A 40 -18.97 -11.70 -2.44
N ARG A 41 -19.66 -10.90 -3.26
CA ARG A 41 -19.73 -11.19 -4.70
C ARG A 41 -18.32 -11.04 -5.23
N GLN A 42 -17.68 -12.17 -5.52
CA GLN A 42 -16.56 -12.18 -6.46
C GLN A 42 -17.03 -11.46 -7.72
N ARG A 43 -16.45 -10.29 -7.99
CA ARG A 43 -16.73 -9.52 -9.21
C ARG A 43 -16.36 -10.42 -10.40
N PRO A 44 -17.27 -10.68 -11.36
CA PRO A 44 -16.89 -11.35 -12.60
C PRO A 44 -15.77 -10.56 -13.26
N SER A 45 -14.70 -11.23 -13.67
CA SER A 45 -13.49 -10.64 -14.24
C SER A 45 -13.67 -10.11 -15.68
N ASP A 46 -14.86 -9.61 -16.02
CA ASP A 46 -15.24 -9.27 -17.40
C ASP A 46 -14.94 -7.81 -17.76
N SER A 47 -14.25 -7.05 -16.90
CA SER A 47 -13.71 -5.75 -17.29
C SER A 47 -12.65 -5.93 -18.37
N PRO A 48 -12.76 -5.27 -19.53
CA PRO A 48 -11.70 -5.31 -20.52
C PRO A 48 -10.41 -4.72 -19.91
N THR A 49 -9.32 -5.49 -19.95
CA THR A 49 -7.99 -5.01 -19.56
C THR A 49 -7.52 -3.97 -20.58
N LEU A 50 -7.15 -2.77 -20.12
CA LEU A 50 -6.58 -1.72 -21.00
C LEU A 50 -5.11 -1.96 -21.28
N TRP A 51 -4.39 -2.44 -20.26
CA TRP A 51 -2.97 -2.75 -20.31
C TRP A 51 -2.64 -3.74 -19.21
N SER A 52 -1.69 -4.63 -19.46
CA SER A 52 -1.17 -5.56 -18.46
C SER A 52 0.25 -5.97 -18.78
N ASP A 53 1.03 -6.27 -17.75
CA ASP A 53 2.36 -6.86 -17.89
C ASP A 53 2.60 -7.92 -16.81
N GLY A 54 2.85 -9.15 -17.26
CA GLY A 54 3.29 -10.28 -16.45
C GLY A 54 4.80 -10.48 -16.46
N PHE A 55 5.55 -9.54 -17.03
CA PHE A 55 7.01 -9.53 -17.18
C PHE A 55 7.57 -10.69 -18.01
N ALA A 56 6.82 -11.15 -19.02
CA ALA A 56 7.25 -12.23 -19.91
C ALA A 56 8.47 -11.84 -20.78
N GLN A 57 8.56 -10.56 -21.15
CA GLN A 57 9.62 -10.00 -21.97
C GLN A 57 10.70 -9.32 -21.12
N THR A 58 11.94 -9.27 -21.62
CA THR A 58 13.06 -8.64 -20.91
C THR A 58 13.10 -7.11 -21.06
N ASN A 59 12.46 -6.55 -22.09
CA ASN A 59 12.39 -5.10 -22.36
C ASN A 59 11.21 -4.40 -21.64
N TRP A 60 10.85 -4.86 -20.43
CA TRP A 60 9.68 -4.37 -19.67
C TRP A 60 9.58 -2.84 -19.60
N ARG A 61 10.71 -2.11 -19.54
CA ARG A 61 10.73 -0.65 -19.46
C ARG A 61 10.02 0.02 -20.65
N GLU A 62 10.15 -0.54 -21.84
CA GLU A 62 9.49 -0.05 -23.06
C GLU A 62 7.98 -0.33 -23.00
N ALA A 63 7.59 -1.53 -22.54
CA ALA A 63 6.18 -1.92 -22.40
C ALA A 63 5.40 -1.05 -21.40
N TRP A 64 6.09 -0.47 -20.42
CA TRP A 64 5.52 0.44 -19.42
C TRP A 64 5.47 1.90 -19.89
N ASN A 65 6.10 2.24 -21.03
CA ASN A 65 6.27 3.61 -21.52
C ASN A 65 6.73 4.57 -20.40
N ILE A 66 7.86 4.25 -19.78
CA ILE A 66 8.41 5.04 -18.67
C ILE A 66 8.75 6.45 -19.13
N ARG A 67 8.29 7.46 -18.39
CA ARG A 67 8.63 8.87 -18.65
C ARG A 67 10.13 9.11 -18.53
N SER A 68 10.62 10.04 -19.34
CA SER A 68 12.04 10.43 -19.37
C SER A 68 12.54 11.14 -18.11
N TYR A 69 11.66 11.50 -17.18
CA TYR A 69 11.99 12.21 -15.95
C TYR A 69 11.38 11.53 -14.71
N GLY A 70 11.94 11.85 -13.54
CA GLY A 70 11.42 11.38 -12.24
C GLY A 70 11.81 9.96 -11.86
N SER A 71 12.58 9.28 -12.72
CA SER A 71 13.05 7.91 -12.52
C SER A 71 14.36 7.86 -11.74
N TRP A 72 14.50 6.88 -10.84
CA TRP A 72 15.75 6.56 -10.15
C TRP A 72 15.73 5.12 -9.62
N GLY A 73 16.90 4.56 -9.31
CA GLY A 73 17.00 3.20 -8.74
C GLY A 73 16.57 2.11 -9.71
N LEU A 74 16.64 2.35 -11.03
CA LEU A 74 16.28 1.35 -12.03
C LEU A 74 17.26 0.17 -12.07
N ASP A 75 18.47 0.34 -11.52
CA ASP A 75 19.48 -0.71 -11.38
C ASP A 75 19.19 -1.64 -10.19
N GLU A 76 18.31 -1.24 -9.26
CA GLU A 76 17.83 -2.09 -8.17
C GLU A 76 16.65 -2.99 -8.59
N VAL A 77 16.33 -3.01 -9.89
CA VAL A 77 15.22 -3.77 -10.48
C VAL A 77 15.76 -4.88 -11.36
N GLU A 78 15.32 -6.11 -11.09
CA GLU A 78 15.60 -7.28 -11.92
C GLU A 78 14.31 -8.01 -12.27
N VAL A 79 14.19 -8.51 -13.50
CA VAL A 79 13.09 -9.40 -13.87
C VAL A 79 13.59 -10.83 -13.90
N ILE A 80 13.13 -11.66 -12.96
CA ILE A 80 13.59 -13.04 -12.76
C ILE A 80 12.42 -14.04 -12.85
N ALA A 81 12.72 -15.33 -12.92
CA ALA A 81 11.72 -16.37 -12.65
C ALA A 81 11.26 -16.29 -11.19
N ASP A 82 9.96 -16.50 -10.92
CA ASP A 82 9.46 -16.46 -9.54
C ASP A 82 10.03 -17.63 -8.71
N PRO A 83 10.80 -17.36 -7.65
CA PRO A 83 11.33 -18.43 -6.81
C PRO A 83 10.25 -19.27 -6.10
N SER A 84 9.04 -18.74 -5.91
CA SER A 84 7.93 -19.53 -5.36
C SER A 84 7.15 -20.35 -6.39
N GLY A 85 7.37 -20.12 -7.69
CA GLY A 85 6.63 -20.78 -8.76
C GLY A 85 5.15 -20.38 -8.88
N LYS A 86 4.69 -19.32 -8.20
CA LYS A 86 3.31 -18.80 -8.35
C LYS A 86 3.14 -18.12 -9.71
N PHE A 87 4.17 -17.44 -10.19
CA PHE A 87 4.20 -16.77 -11.50
C PHE A 87 5.36 -17.28 -12.35
N SER A 88 5.28 -17.12 -13.68
CA SER A 88 6.41 -17.45 -14.56
C SER A 88 7.59 -16.52 -14.33
N ARG A 89 7.31 -15.21 -14.21
CA ARG A 89 8.29 -14.15 -13.98
C ARG A 89 7.75 -13.09 -13.03
N ILE A 90 8.67 -12.41 -12.36
CA ILE A 90 8.41 -11.33 -11.41
C ILE A 90 9.39 -10.19 -11.65
N MET A 91 8.99 -8.98 -11.26
CA MET A 91 9.90 -7.87 -11.03
C MET A 91 10.34 -7.90 -9.56
N ARG A 92 11.63 -8.14 -9.31
CA ARG A 92 12.24 -8.04 -7.99
C ARG A 92 12.89 -6.67 -7.83
N VAL A 93 12.59 -6.01 -6.72
CA VAL A 93 13.20 -4.75 -6.33
C VAL A 93 14.02 -4.95 -5.05
N ARG A 94 15.29 -4.55 -5.08
CA ARG A 94 16.21 -4.65 -3.94
C ARG A 94 16.20 -3.38 -3.08
N TYR A 95 16.27 -3.57 -1.77
CA TYR A 95 16.51 -2.53 -0.76
C TYR A 95 17.77 -2.88 0.03
N PRO A 96 18.92 -2.26 -0.24
CA PRO A 96 20.16 -2.54 0.48
C PRO A 96 20.07 -2.17 1.96
N GLU A 97 20.82 -2.85 2.81
CA GLU A 97 21.01 -2.49 4.22
C GLU A 97 21.35 -1.00 4.37
N GLY A 98 20.72 -0.34 5.34
CA GLY A 98 20.90 1.08 5.61
C GLY A 98 20.14 2.00 4.64
N SER A 99 19.57 1.49 3.55
CA SER A 99 18.86 2.32 2.58
C SER A 99 17.47 2.76 3.07
N ALA A 100 17.09 3.98 2.70
CA ALA A 100 15.76 4.53 2.91
C ALA A 100 15.36 5.41 1.72
N SER A 101 14.84 6.61 1.97
CA SER A 101 14.52 7.56 0.91
C SER A 101 15.82 8.00 0.20
N PRO A 102 15.75 8.42 -1.07
CA PRO A 102 16.95 8.87 -1.79
C PRO A 102 17.70 10.01 -1.09
N SER A 103 17.04 10.84 -0.29
CA SER A 103 17.70 11.87 0.51
C SER A 103 18.48 11.26 1.68
N VAL A 104 17.89 10.29 2.39
CA VAL A 104 18.54 9.58 3.50
C VAL A 104 19.71 8.73 3.00
N SER A 105 19.54 7.94 1.94
CA SER A 105 20.65 7.14 1.39
C SER A 105 21.85 8.01 1.02
N ARG A 106 21.61 9.17 0.38
CA ARG A 106 22.68 10.12 0.05
C ARG A 106 23.34 10.74 1.28
N SER A 107 22.56 11.13 2.29
CA SER A 107 23.11 11.73 3.50
C SER A 107 23.91 10.75 4.35
N GLN A 108 23.57 9.46 4.30
CA GLN A 108 24.30 8.38 4.98
C GLN A 108 25.45 7.80 4.15
N GLY A 109 25.57 8.17 2.87
CA GLY A 109 26.60 7.61 1.97
C GLY A 109 26.40 6.13 1.65
N VAL A 110 25.15 5.66 1.64
CA VAL A 110 24.79 4.27 1.32
C VAL A 110 24.11 4.17 -0.05
N ALA A 111 24.01 2.94 -0.59
CA ALA A 111 23.32 2.69 -1.85
C ALA A 111 21.85 3.16 -1.81
N LEU A 112 21.31 3.49 -2.99
CA LEU A 112 19.87 3.72 -3.13
C LEU A 112 19.13 2.40 -2.89
N GLY A 113 18.01 2.46 -2.18
CA GLY A 113 17.13 1.32 -1.98
C GLY A 113 15.82 1.52 -2.71
N GLY A 114 15.42 0.49 -3.44
CA GLY A 114 14.20 0.52 -4.21
C GLY A 114 14.31 1.30 -5.52
N THR A 115 13.16 1.66 -6.07
CA THR A 115 13.07 2.27 -7.39
C THR A 115 11.87 3.21 -7.47
N GLN A 116 11.94 4.13 -8.41
CA GLN A 116 10.81 4.98 -8.76
C GLN A 116 10.82 5.30 -10.25
N PHE A 117 9.62 5.38 -10.83
CA PHE A 117 9.38 5.91 -12.16
C PHE A 117 7.88 6.20 -12.38
N TYR A 118 7.58 7.04 -13.36
CA TYR A 118 6.22 7.29 -13.83
C TYR A 118 6.01 6.55 -15.15
N ALA A 119 4.94 5.77 -15.24
CA ALA A 119 4.59 4.96 -16.40
C ALA A 119 3.19 5.35 -16.88
N ASP A 120 3.08 5.92 -18.08
CA ASP A 120 1.78 6.25 -18.68
C ASP A 120 1.18 5.09 -19.51
N LEU A 121 1.96 4.01 -19.68
CA LEU A 121 1.54 2.77 -20.31
C LEU A 121 1.14 2.92 -21.79
N GLY A 122 1.46 4.05 -22.42
CA GLY A 122 0.99 4.39 -23.77
C GLY A 122 -0.53 4.61 -23.85
N LEU A 123 -1.19 4.84 -22.71
CA LEU A 123 -2.64 5.02 -22.63
C LEU A 123 -3.01 6.51 -22.56
N PRO A 124 -4.16 6.91 -23.13
CA PRO A 124 -4.68 8.26 -22.91
C PRO A 124 -5.10 8.45 -21.43
N PRO A 125 -4.95 9.65 -20.86
CA PRO A 125 -5.38 9.93 -19.49
C PRO A 125 -6.89 9.75 -19.27
N ARG A 126 -7.30 9.37 -18.05
CA ARG A 126 -8.70 9.00 -17.71
C ARG A 126 -9.20 9.61 -16.41
N ASP A 127 -10.52 9.71 -16.27
CA ASP A 127 -11.18 10.17 -15.04
C ASP A 127 -11.31 9.10 -13.98
N ALA A 128 -11.30 7.84 -14.38
CA ALA A 128 -11.40 6.71 -13.49
C ALA A 128 -10.52 5.57 -14.00
N LEU A 129 -9.81 4.89 -13.10
CA LEU A 129 -8.97 3.75 -13.43
C LEU A 129 -8.90 2.77 -12.28
N HIS A 130 -8.86 1.48 -12.63
CA HIS A 130 -8.63 0.39 -11.70
C HIS A 130 -7.24 -0.19 -11.94
N LEU A 131 -6.34 -0.08 -10.95
CA LEU A 131 -5.01 -0.68 -10.91
C LEU A 131 -5.05 -1.98 -10.14
N SER A 132 -4.33 -3.00 -10.62
CA SER A 132 -4.14 -4.25 -9.91
C SER A 132 -2.72 -4.80 -10.09
N TYR A 133 -2.16 -5.40 -9.05
CA TYR A 133 -0.88 -6.12 -9.09
C TYR A 133 -0.73 -7.06 -7.90
N TYR A 134 0.24 -7.97 -7.97
CA TYR A 134 0.66 -8.76 -6.83
C TYR A 134 1.93 -8.18 -6.20
N VAL A 135 2.04 -8.27 -4.88
CA VAL A 135 3.25 -7.91 -4.13
C VAL A 135 3.59 -8.98 -3.09
N ARG A 136 4.87 -9.27 -2.92
CA ARG A 136 5.43 -10.09 -1.82
C ARG A 136 6.68 -9.42 -1.27
N PHE A 137 6.80 -9.35 0.04
CA PHE A 137 8.03 -8.95 0.73
C PHE A 137 8.87 -10.19 1.05
N SER A 138 10.21 -10.11 1.01
CA SER A 138 11.08 -11.24 1.40
C SER A 138 10.77 -11.74 2.81
N ASP A 139 11.06 -13.01 3.11
CA ASP A 139 10.67 -13.65 4.39
C ASP A 139 11.21 -12.92 5.63
N ASP A 140 12.33 -12.23 5.49
CA ASP A 140 13.04 -11.51 6.54
C ASP A 140 12.81 -9.99 6.52
N PHE A 141 11.83 -9.52 5.76
CA PHE A 141 11.53 -8.11 5.58
C PHE A 141 11.05 -7.47 6.90
N ASP A 142 11.88 -6.61 7.48
CA ASP A 142 11.49 -5.73 8.58
C ASP A 142 10.85 -4.48 8.01
N PHE A 143 9.57 -4.24 8.31
CA PHE A 143 8.85 -3.07 7.82
C PHE A 143 9.33 -1.73 8.42
N VAL A 144 10.15 -1.77 9.49
CA VAL A 144 10.73 -0.62 10.20
C VAL A 144 9.65 0.40 10.58
N LYS A 145 9.57 1.54 9.88
CA LYS A 145 8.55 2.59 10.08
C LYS A 145 7.59 2.70 8.91
N GLY A 146 7.94 2.10 7.78
CA GLY A 146 7.15 2.14 6.57
C GLY A 146 7.96 2.44 5.30
N GLY A 147 7.27 2.34 4.18
CA GLY A 147 7.80 2.62 2.86
C GLY A 147 6.70 2.72 1.83
N LYS A 148 7.07 3.05 0.59
CA LYS A 148 6.11 3.31 -0.49
C LYS A 148 5.84 2.06 -1.31
N LEU A 149 4.67 2.01 -1.95
CA LEU A 149 4.31 1.01 -2.94
C LEU A 149 3.63 1.69 -4.14
N PRO A 150 3.61 1.05 -5.33
CA PRO A 150 3.01 1.61 -6.53
C PRO A 150 1.53 1.99 -6.36
N GLY A 151 1.11 3.09 -6.99
CA GLY A 151 -0.30 3.51 -7.09
C GLY A 151 -0.52 4.41 -8.31
N LEU A 152 -1.69 5.04 -8.41
CA LEU A 152 -2.02 5.90 -9.56
C LEU A 152 -1.59 7.37 -9.37
N PHE A 153 -1.35 8.08 -10.46
CA PHE A 153 -1.00 9.51 -10.45
C PHE A 153 -1.58 10.30 -11.63
N GLY A 154 -1.54 11.62 -11.50
CA GLY A 154 -1.75 12.59 -12.57
C GLY A 154 -0.97 13.88 -12.30
N GLY A 155 -0.58 14.61 -13.34
CA GLY A 155 0.20 15.84 -13.21
C GLY A 155 1.62 15.64 -12.65
N LYS A 156 2.15 16.67 -12.00
CA LYS A 156 3.56 16.78 -11.54
C LYS A 156 3.72 16.92 -10.03
N SER A 157 2.79 17.59 -9.34
CA SER A 157 2.84 17.77 -7.88
C SER A 157 2.30 16.54 -7.16
N VAL A 158 3.15 15.52 -7.04
CA VAL A 158 2.72 14.16 -6.68
C VAL A 158 3.48 13.53 -5.51
N SER A 159 4.53 14.19 -4.98
CA SER A 159 5.37 13.61 -3.92
C SER A 159 6.28 14.64 -3.23
N GLY A 160 7.09 14.18 -2.26
CA GLY A 160 8.23 14.94 -1.73
C GLY A 160 7.88 16.10 -0.79
N GLY A 161 6.61 16.29 -0.46
CA GLY A 161 6.13 17.45 0.31
C GLY A 161 5.58 18.58 -0.56
N ASN A 162 5.61 18.41 -1.89
CA ASN A 162 4.90 19.30 -2.82
C ASN A 162 3.41 18.97 -2.76
N ILE A 163 2.66 19.76 -2.01
CA ILE A 163 1.20 19.63 -1.92
C ILE A 163 0.57 20.15 -3.20
N PRO A 164 -0.25 19.35 -3.90
CA PRO A 164 -0.91 19.81 -5.12
C PRO A 164 -1.98 20.86 -4.81
N ASP A 165 -2.27 21.74 -5.78
CA ASP A 165 -3.31 22.78 -5.67
C ASP A 165 -4.65 22.39 -6.31
N GLY A 166 -4.71 21.19 -6.90
CA GLY A 166 -5.86 20.66 -7.64
C GLY A 166 -5.82 20.91 -9.14
N THR A 167 -4.79 21.60 -9.63
CA THR A 167 -4.54 21.81 -11.06
C THR A 167 -3.24 21.16 -11.53
N ASP A 168 -2.32 20.91 -10.61
CA ASP A 168 -0.93 20.59 -10.90
C ASP A 168 -0.53 19.13 -10.61
N GLY A 169 -1.34 18.36 -9.87
CA GLY A 169 -1.13 16.92 -9.72
C GLY A 169 -1.94 16.24 -8.63
N PHE A 170 -1.80 14.92 -8.55
CA PHE A 170 -2.17 14.09 -7.40
C PHE A 170 -1.42 12.75 -7.48
N SER A 171 -1.30 12.05 -6.36
CA SER A 171 -0.95 10.62 -6.37
C SER A 171 -1.69 9.85 -5.30
N THR A 172 -1.80 8.55 -5.50
CA THR A 172 -2.52 7.60 -4.64
C THR A 172 -1.67 6.37 -4.36
N ARG A 173 -0.36 6.54 -4.18
CA ARG A 173 0.53 5.43 -3.81
C ARG A 173 0.05 4.72 -2.57
N PHE A 174 0.42 3.45 -2.45
CA PHE A 174 0.27 2.74 -1.19
C PHE A 174 1.50 2.98 -0.29
N MET A 175 1.33 2.66 0.98
CA MET A 175 2.43 2.48 1.91
C MET A 175 2.25 1.21 2.72
N TRP A 176 3.38 0.59 3.09
CA TRP A 176 3.43 -0.21 4.30
C TRP A 176 3.87 0.69 5.47
N ARG A 177 3.51 0.28 6.69
CA ARG A 177 3.89 0.89 7.96
C ARG A 177 4.44 -0.18 8.88
N ARG A 178 4.68 0.18 10.14
CA ARG A 178 5.09 -0.74 11.21
C ARG A 178 4.21 -2.00 11.18
N GLN A 179 4.82 -3.15 11.42
CA GLN A 179 4.13 -4.44 11.47
C GLN A 179 3.40 -4.83 10.17
N GLY A 180 3.66 -4.14 9.06
CA GLY A 180 3.04 -4.42 7.78
C GLY A 180 1.71 -3.72 7.54
N ASP A 181 1.27 -2.84 8.45
CA ASP A 181 0.01 -2.11 8.26
C ASP A 181 0.02 -1.36 6.92
N GLY A 182 -1.02 -1.57 6.12
CA GLY A 182 -1.19 -0.90 4.84
C GLY A 182 -1.97 0.40 4.96
N GLU A 183 -1.69 1.35 4.07
CA GLU A 183 -2.50 2.54 3.85
C GLU A 183 -2.43 2.99 2.39
N VAL A 184 -3.45 3.74 1.95
CA VAL A 184 -3.28 4.65 0.81
C VAL A 184 -2.60 5.91 1.33
N TYR A 185 -1.56 6.36 0.65
CA TYR A 185 -0.81 7.58 0.93
C TYR A 185 -0.96 8.56 -0.22
N ALA A 186 -2.00 9.38 -0.12
CA ALA A 186 -2.45 10.23 -1.22
C ALA A 186 -1.90 11.66 -1.11
N TYR A 187 -1.37 12.22 -2.20
CA TYR A 187 -1.14 13.66 -2.31
C TYR A 187 -2.38 14.29 -2.94
N LEU A 188 -3.11 15.08 -2.15
CA LEU A 188 -4.34 15.76 -2.53
C LEU A 188 -4.25 17.24 -2.13
N PRO A 189 -5.10 18.13 -2.66
CA PRO A 189 -5.14 19.54 -2.26
C PRO A 189 -5.47 19.78 -0.78
N THR A 190 -6.00 18.77 -0.10
CA THR A 190 -6.28 18.78 1.34
C THR A 190 -5.14 18.24 2.19
N SER A 191 -4.05 17.80 1.57
CA SER A 191 -2.84 17.39 2.28
C SER A 191 -2.14 18.59 2.92
N GLU A 192 -1.51 18.40 4.08
CA GLU A 192 -0.89 19.49 4.84
C GLU A 192 0.61 19.67 4.51
N ASN A 193 1.45 18.79 5.04
CA ASN A 193 2.92 18.85 4.86
C ASN A 193 3.44 17.75 3.94
N TYR A 194 2.75 16.61 3.93
CA TYR A 194 3.02 15.47 3.08
C TYR A 194 1.70 14.79 2.71
N GLY A 195 1.76 13.64 2.03
CA GLY A 195 0.57 12.88 1.67
C GLY A 195 -0.32 12.52 2.87
N THR A 196 -1.63 12.53 2.61
CA THR A 196 -2.68 12.13 3.53
C THR A 196 -2.71 10.60 3.66
N SER A 197 -2.69 10.10 4.89
CA SER A 197 -2.90 8.69 5.20
C SER A 197 -4.40 8.38 5.18
N ILE A 198 -4.81 7.40 4.37
CA ILE A 198 -6.20 6.97 4.24
C ILE A 198 -6.24 5.46 4.51
N GLY A 199 -7.02 5.05 5.50
CA GLY A 199 -7.27 3.63 5.79
C GLY A 199 -6.08 2.89 6.42
N ARG A 200 -5.18 3.57 7.14
CA ARG A 200 -4.05 2.90 7.81
C ARG A 200 -4.52 1.76 8.71
N GLY A 201 -3.94 0.59 8.51
CA GLY A 201 -4.22 -0.62 9.29
C GLY A 201 -5.53 -1.31 8.91
N ALA A 202 -6.22 -0.86 7.85
CA ALA A 202 -7.39 -1.57 7.33
C ALA A 202 -7.03 -2.92 6.69
N TRP A 203 -5.75 -3.11 6.34
CA TRP A 203 -5.14 -4.39 6.00
C TRP A 203 -3.69 -4.42 6.50
N GLN A 204 -3.10 -5.61 6.53
CA GLN A 204 -1.72 -5.82 7.00
C GLN A 204 -1.00 -6.82 6.10
N PHE A 205 0.20 -6.46 5.65
CA PHE A 205 1.10 -7.32 4.91
C PHE A 205 1.91 -8.20 5.85
N GLN A 206 2.24 -9.40 5.38
CA GLN A 206 3.15 -10.31 6.08
C GLN A 206 4.33 -10.65 5.16
N PRO A 207 5.57 -10.67 5.70
CA PRO A 207 6.72 -11.16 4.96
C PRO A 207 6.49 -12.57 4.40
N GLY A 208 7.04 -12.86 3.23
CA GLY A 208 6.91 -14.15 2.54
C GLY A 208 5.57 -14.41 1.84
N THR A 209 4.54 -13.59 2.08
CA THR A 209 3.20 -13.80 1.52
C THR A 209 2.93 -12.93 0.30
N TRP A 210 2.39 -13.54 -0.76
CA TRP A 210 1.85 -12.83 -1.92
C TRP A 210 0.47 -12.26 -1.63
N TYR A 211 0.29 -10.97 -1.87
CA TYR A 211 -0.99 -10.28 -1.81
C TYR A 211 -1.38 -9.77 -3.19
N HIS A 212 -2.62 -10.02 -3.60
CA HIS A 212 -3.24 -9.35 -4.73
C HIS A 212 -3.78 -7.99 -4.26
N VAL A 213 -3.21 -6.90 -4.76
CA VAL A 213 -3.55 -5.53 -4.37
C VAL A 213 -4.29 -4.86 -5.52
N GLU A 214 -5.43 -4.28 -5.21
CA GLU A 214 -6.27 -3.56 -6.18
C GLU A 214 -6.59 -2.16 -5.66
N GLN A 215 -6.58 -1.19 -6.57
CA GLN A 215 -6.92 0.20 -6.30
C GLN A 215 -7.82 0.74 -7.39
N GLU A 216 -9.02 1.15 -7.01
CA GLU A 216 -9.92 1.92 -7.86
C GLU A 216 -9.84 3.39 -7.48
N VAL A 217 -9.60 4.26 -8.46
CA VAL A 217 -9.63 5.72 -8.27
C VAL A 217 -10.63 6.32 -9.24
N VAL A 218 -11.56 7.11 -8.71
CA VAL A 218 -12.50 7.93 -9.48
C VAL A 218 -12.25 9.38 -9.11
N LEU A 219 -11.83 10.20 -10.08
CA LEU A 219 -11.59 11.62 -9.85
C LEU A 219 -12.91 12.36 -9.64
N ASN A 220 -12.88 13.37 -8.78
CA ASN A 220 -14.02 14.25 -8.56
C ASN A 220 -14.34 15.08 -9.81
N GLN A 221 -15.58 15.53 -9.93
CA GLN A 221 -15.91 16.62 -10.84
C GLN A 221 -15.19 17.90 -10.36
N PRO A 222 -14.76 18.80 -11.28
CA PRO A 222 -14.12 20.06 -10.89
C PRO A 222 -14.89 20.78 -9.79
N ASP A 223 -14.17 21.16 -8.74
CA ASP A 223 -14.67 21.86 -7.54
C ASP A 223 -15.70 21.10 -6.69
N GLN A 224 -15.95 19.82 -6.98
CA GLN A 224 -16.75 18.92 -6.15
C GLN A 224 -15.86 18.06 -5.24
N LYS A 225 -16.48 17.48 -4.20
CA LYS A 225 -15.85 16.52 -3.28
C LYS A 225 -16.49 15.13 -3.43
N ASP A 226 -16.61 14.66 -4.67
CA ASP A 226 -17.27 13.40 -5.04
C ASP A 226 -16.27 12.33 -5.54
N GLY A 227 -14.97 12.57 -5.39
CA GLY A 227 -13.92 11.62 -5.75
C GLY A 227 -13.83 10.44 -4.78
N GLN A 228 -13.34 9.31 -5.29
CA GLN A 228 -13.37 8.02 -4.57
C GLN A 228 -12.04 7.27 -4.70
N ILE A 229 -11.66 6.58 -3.63
CA ILE A 229 -10.62 5.54 -3.62
C ILE A 229 -11.18 4.30 -2.97
N ARG A 230 -11.08 3.17 -3.66
CA ARG A 230 -11.40 1.84 -3.11
C ARG A 230 -10.22 0.91 -3.22
N VAL A 231 -10.06 0.02 -2.25
CA VAL A 231 -8.95 -0.92 -2.18
C VAL A 231 -9.47 -2.31 -1.88
N TRP A 232 -8.95 -3.29 -2.60
CA TRP A 232 -9.15 -4.71 -2.31
C TRP A 232 -7.80 -5.37 -2.07
N ILE A 233 -7.79 -6.31 -1.13
CA ILE A 233 -6.67 -7.19 -0.85
C ILE A 233 -7.20 -8.61 -0.95
N ASP A 234 -6.62 -9.40 -1.86
CA ASP A 234 -7.05 -10.77 -2.17
C ASP A 234 -8.56 -10.87 -2.45
N GLY A 235 -9.06 -9.92 -3.25
CA GLY A 235 -10.48 -9.82 -3.66
C GLY A 235 -11.44 -9.32 -2.57
N LYS A 236 -10.98 -9.05 -1.34
CA LYS A 236 -11.80 -8.46 -0.27
C LYS A 236 -11.67 -6.95 -0.25
N LYS A 237 -12.78 -6.20 -0.35
CA LYS A 237 -12.78 -4.75 -0.18
C LYS A 237 -12.38 -4.38 1.25
N VAL A 238 -11.25 -3.72 1.42
CA VAL A 238 -10.71 -3.29 2.72
C VAL A 238 -10.82 -1.79 2.94
N LEU A 239 -11.01 -1.01 1.87
CA LEU A 239 -11.22 0.43 1.93
C LEU A 239 -12.25 0.86 0.90
N ASP A 240 -13.15 1.75 1.31
CA ASP A 240 -14.09 2.47 0.46
C ASP A 240 -14.16 3.91 0.97
N ARG A 241 -13.44 4.82 0.31
CA ARG A 241 -13.34 6.21 0.72
C ARG A 241 -13.92 7.11 -0.35
N ASP A 242 -14.95 7.86 0.03
CA ASP A 242 -15.57 8.92 -0.76
C ASP A 242 -15.17 10.31 -0.22
N GLY A 243 -15.80 11.36 -0.76
CA GLY A 243 -15.63 12.71 -0.25
C GLY A 243 -14.30 13.37 -0.63
N LEU A 244 -13.54 12.78 -1.57
CA LEU A 244 -12.20 13.23 -1.90
C LEU A 244 -12.23 14.32 -2.98
N GLN A 245 -11.32 15.28 -2.84
CA GLN A 245 -11.03 16.28 -3.87
C GLN A 245 -9.63 16.00 -4.39
N PHE A 246 -9.52 15.58 -5.64
CA PHE A 246 -8.26 15.41 -6.37
C PHE A 246 -7.92 16.65 -7.18
N ARG A 247 -8.93 17.31 -7.75
CA ARG A 247 -8.75 18.37 -8.74
C ARG A 247 -9.79 19.49 -8.68
N THR A 248 -9.46 20.62 -9.26
CA THR A 248 -10.32 21.79 -9.51
C THR A 248 -10.49 22.08 -11.00
N THR A 249 -9.86 21.27 -11.87
CA THR A 249 -9.95 21.37 -13.33
C THR A 249 -10.19 20.01 -13.96
N ASP A 250 -10.93 19.97 -15.06
CA ASP A 250 -11.17 18.77 -15.85
C ASP A 250 -9.94 18.33 -16.67
N LYS A 251 -8.93 19.20 -16.82
CA LYS A 251 -7.66 18.91 -17.51
C LYS A 251 -6.77 17.93 -16.76
N LEU A 252 -6.85 17.90 -15.43
CA LEU A 252 -6.07 17.00 -14.60
C LEU A 252 -6.75 15.63 -14.55
N LYS A 253 -6.09 14.61 -15.11
CA LYS A 253 -6.60 13.24 -15.25
C LYS A 253 -5.63 12.24 -14.62
N ILE A 254 -6.05 10.98 -14.45
CA ILE A 254 -5.15 9.86 -14.15
C ILE A 254 -4.32 9.59 -15.39
N GLU A 255 -3.00 9.71 -15.27
CA GLU A 255 -2.05 9.58 -16.37
C GLU A 255 -1.37 8.21 -16.40
N GLY A 256 -1.43 7.43 -15.32
CA GLY A 256 -0.90 6.07 -15.27
C GLY A 256 -0.45 5.64 -13.89
N ILE A 257 0.58 4.77 -13.85
CA ILE A 257 1.14 4.20 -12.62
C ILE A 257 2.34 5.02 -12.17
N PHE A 258 2.31 5.43 -10.91
CA PHE A 258 3.48 5.92 -10.21
C PHE A 258 4.10 4.74 -9.45
N PHE A 259 5.02 4.05 -10.10
CA PHE A 259 5.78 3.00 -9.45
C PHE A 259 6.81 3.66 -8.54
N SER A 260 6.66 3.49 -7.24
CA SER A 260 7.50 4.14 -6.24
C SER A 260 7.56 3.21 -5.04
N THR A 261 8.71 2.60 -4.82
CA THR A 261 8.89 1.67 -3.71
C THR A 261 10.26 1.85 -3.08
N PHE A 262 10.26 2.12 -1.78
CA PHE A 262 11.46 2.36 -0.96
C PHE A 262 11.07 2.48 0.52
N PHE A 263 12.00 2.16 1.41
CA PHE A 263 11.91 2.46 2.83
C PHE A 263 11.88 3.96 3.05
N GLY A 264 10.83 4.52 3.64
CA GLY A 264 10.47 5.90 3.32
C GLY A 264 10.14 6.77 4.52
N GLY A 265 11.06 7.67 4.85
CA GLY A 265 10.84 8.86 5.65
C GLY A 265 11.98 9.85 5.46
N GLY A 266 12.04 10.86 6.33
CA GLY A 266 13.00 11.97 6.21
C GLY A 266 14.33 11.76 6.94
N ASP A 267 14.52 10.63 7.64
CA ASP A 267 15.66 10.43 8.54
C ASP A 267 16.14 8.96 8.58
N PRO A 268 17.35 8.67 9.09
CA PRO A 268 17.94 7.33 9.09
C PRO A 268 17.17 6.25 9.87
N SER A 269 16.26 6.63 10.78
CA SER A 269 15.47 5.63 11.54
C SER A 269 14.38 4.93 10.71
N TRP A 270 14.31 5.24 9.41
CA TRP A 270 13.48 4.56 8.42
C TRP A 270 14.24 3.50 7.63
N SER A 271 15.55 3.44 7.76
CA SER A 271 16.40 2.54 6.98
C SER A 271 16.15 1.08 7.30
N THR A 272 16.14 0.25 6.26
CA THR A 272 16.13 -1.22 6.44
C THR A 272 17.41 -1.67 7.14
N PRO A 273 17.34 -2.58 8.13
CA PRO A 273 18.53 -3.12 8.81
C PRO A 273 19.22 -4.22 8.02
N LYS A 274 18.70 -4.61 6.84
CA LYS A 274 19.20 -5.72 6.02
C LYS A 274 18.98 -5.46 4.54
N ASP A 275 19.74 -6.16 3.71
CA ASP A 275 19.43 -6.36 2.30
C ASP A 275 18.12 -7.17 2.19
N VAL A 276 17.07 -6.56 1.67
CA VAL A 276 15.74 -7.19 1.52
C VAL A 276 15.13 -6.90 0.16
N TYR A 277 14.05 -7.59 -0.17
CA TYR A 277 13.42 -7.50 -1.49
C TYR A 277 11.91 -7.34 -1.40
N ALA A 278 11.33 -6.72 -2.43
CA ALA A 278 9.91 -6.82 -2.74
C ALA A 278 9.76 -7.30 -4.17
N ASP A 279 8.93 -8.31 -4.34
CA ASP A 279 8.60 -8.90 -5.63
C ASP A 279 7.23 -8.42 -6.08
N PHE A 280 7.10 -8.09 -7.35
CA PHE A 280 5.87 -7.63 -7.97
C PHE A 280 5.54 -8.47 -9.20
N ALA A 281 4.26 -8.72 -9.45
CA ALA A 281 3.82 -9.53 -10.58
C ALA A 281 2.46 -9.09 -11.12
N GLN A 282 2.19 -9.44 -12.38
CA GLN A 282 0.87 -9.35 -13.01
C GLN A 282 0.21 -7.98 -12.83
N PHE A 283 0.91 -6.92 -13.23
CA PHE A 283 0.29 -5.60 -13.24
C PHE A 283 -0.80 -5.54 -14.30
N SER A 284 -1.87 -4.85 -13.99
CA SER A 284 -2.92 -4.53 -14.96
C SER A 284 -3.60 -3.21 -14.62
N VAL A 285 -4.12 -2.56 -15.65
CA VAL A 285 -5.08 -1.46 -15.52
C VAL A 285 -6.31 -1.74 -16.36
N SER A 286 -7.48 -1.41 -15.81
CA SER A 286 -8.77 -1.59 -16.46
C SER A 286 -9.71 -0.42 -16.17
N PRO A 287 -10.79 -0.22 -16.94
CA PRO A 287 -11.79 0.77 -16.63
C PRO A 287 -12.48 0.43 -15.31
N VAL A 288 -12.91 1.46 -14.59
CA VAL A 288 -13.83 1.28 -13.45
C VAL A 288 -15.17 0.82 -14.01
N GLN A 289 -15.72 -0.27 -13.46
CA GLN A 289 -17.07 -0.70 -13.78
C GLN A 289 -18.06 0.29 -13.18
N THR A 290 -18.88 0.92 -14.01
CA THR A 290 -20.08 1.61 -13.54
C THR A 290 -21.13 0.55 -13.23
N GLU A 291 -21.62 0.53 -12.00
CA GLU A 291 -22.82 -0.25 -11.61
C GLU A 291 -24.07 0.21 -12.39
#